data_AF-A0A8X7WC04-F1
#
_entry.id   AF-A0A8X7WC04-F1
#
_cell.length_a   1.000
_cell.length_b   1.000
_cell.length_c   1.000
_cell.angle_alpha   90.00
_cell.angle_beta   90.00
_cell.angle_gamma   90.00
#
_symmetry.space_group_name_H-M   'P 1'
#
loop_
_entity.id
_entity.type
_entity.pdbx_description
1 polymer ?
#
loop_
_entity_poly.entity_id
_entity_poly.type
_entity_poly.pdbx_seq_one_letter_code
_entity_poly.pdbx_strand_id
1 'polypeptide(L)'
;MGLSFGKLFSRLFAKKEMRILMVGLDAAGKTTILYKLKLGEIVTTIPTIGFNVETVEYKNISFTVWDVGGQDKIRPLWRHYFQNTQGLIFVVDSNDRDRVVEARDELHRMLNEDELRDAVLLVFANKQDLPNAMNAAEITDKLGLHSLRQRHWYIQSTCATSGEGLYEGLDWLSNNIANKA
;
A
#
# COMPACT_ATOMS: atom_id res chain seq x y z
N MET A 1 -0.13 -28.04 41.10
CA MET A 1 -1.28 -27.29 40.58
C MET A 1 -1.09 -25.83 40.96
N GLY A 2 -0.96 -24.82 40.10
CA GLY A 2 -0.83 -24.70 38.66
C GLY A 2 -0.34 -23.27 38.43
N LEU A 3 0.94 -23.10 38.09
CA LEU A 3 1.50 -21.80 37.74
C LEU A 3 1.16 -21.57 36.27
N SER A 4 0.03 -20.90 36.06
CA SER A 4 -0.60 -20.73 34.75
C SER A 4 0.30 -19.93 33.80
N PHE A 5 0.63 -20.59 32.69
CA PHE A 5 1.36 -20.17 31.51
C PHE A 5 0.84 -18.89 30.79
N GLY A 6 -0.12 -18.16 31.37
CA GLY A 6 -0.83 -17.07 30.70
C GLY A 6 -0.06 -15.76 30.53
N LYS A 7 1.06 -15.55 31.23
CA LYS A 7 1.84 -14.29 31.16
C LYS A 7 3.13 -14.36 30.33
N LEU A 8 3.49 -15.55 29.81
CA LEU A 8 4.73 -15.73 29.04
C LEU A 8 4.49 -15.78 27.51
N PHE A 9 3.25 -15.91 27.06
CA PHE A 9 2.91 -15.95 25.63
C PHE A 9 2.74 -14.57 24.96
N SER A 10 2.63 -13.48 25.72
CA SER A 10 2.45 -12.13 25.16
C SER A 10 3.76 -11.46 24.71
N ARG A 11 4.93 -12.05 25.00
CA ARG A 11 6.26 -11.50 24.70
C ARG A 11 7.07 -12.29 23.65
N LEU A 12 6.48 -13.29 23.02
CA LEU A 12 7.13 -14.11 21.98
C LEU A 12 6.45 -13.99 20.60
N PHE A 13 5.76 -12.89 20.31
CA PHE A 13 5.54 -12.52 18.92
C PHE A 13 6.86 -11.99 18.35
N ALA A 14 7.67 -12.89 17.78
CA ALA A 14 8.78 -12.50 16.94
C ALA A 14 8.27 -11.48 15.90
N LYS A 15 9.00 -10.37 15.72
CA LYS A 15 8.70 -9.42 14.64
C LYS A 15 8.65 -10.22 13.33
N LYS A 16 7.48 -10.26 12.68
CA LYS A 16 7.32 -10.94 11.39
C LYS A 16 7.72 -9.93 10.33
N GLU A 17 8.96 -9.98 9.89
CA GLU A 17 9.41 -9.16 8.76
C GLU A 17 8.53 -9.50 7.56
N MET A 18 7.70 -8.55 7.14
CA MET A 18 6.86 -8.68 5.94
C MET A 18 7.38 -7.73 4.90
N ARG A 19 7.58 -8.19 3.66
CA ARG A 19 7.98 -7.30 2.57
C ARG A 19 6.74 -6.75 1.87
N ILE A 20 6.53 -5.45 1.98
CA ILE A 20 5.38 -4.76 1.38
C ILE A 20 5.89 -3.73 0.38
N LEU A 21 5.30 -3.72 -0.81
CA LEU A 21 5.59 -2.80 -1.91
C LEU A 21 4.48 -1.76 -2.01
N MET A 22 4.81 -0.47 -1.95
CA MET A 22 3.85 0.62 -2.19
C MET A 22 4.15 1.32 -3.52
N VAL A 23 3.15 1.36 -4.41
CA VAL A 23 3.25 1.87 -5.80
C VAL A 23 1.95 2.58 -6.20
N GLY A 24 1.92 3.17 -7.40
CA GLY A 24 0.83 3.98 -7.92
C GLY A 24 1.34 5.08 -8.84
N LEU A 25 0.44 5.80 -9.51
CA LEU A 25 0.82 6.90 -10.40
C LEU A 25 1.52 8.04 -9.63
N ASP A 26 2.19 8.93 -10.38
CA ASP A 26 2.78 10.14 -9.81
C ASP A 26 1.69 11.04 -9.23
N ALA A 27 2.07 11.81 -8.22
CA ALA A 27 1.17 12.66 -7.44
C ALA A 27 0.03 11.93 -6.68
N ALA A 28 -0.06 10.58 -6.71
CA ALA A 28 -1.06 9.82 -5.95
C ALA A 28 -0.94 9.96 -4.42
N GLY A 29 0.22 10.39 -3.91
CA GLY A 29 0.45 10.65 -2.48
C GLY A 29 1.25 9.57 -1.75
N LYS A 30 1.93 8.67 -2.47
CA LYS A 30 2.79 7.62 -1.90
C LYS A 30 3.82 8.17 -0.89
N THR A 31 4.57 9.19 -1.30
CA THR A 31 5.57 9.84 -0.44
C THR A 31 4.92 10.49 0.78
N THR A 32 3.76 11.14 0.61
CA THR A 32 3.01 11.71 1.75
C THR A 32 2.61 10.64 2.76
N ILE A 33 2.10 9.49 2.29
CA ILE A 33 1.74 8.34 3.14
C ILE A 33 2.99 7.84 3.88
N LEU A 34 4.09 7.63 3.16
CA LEU A 34 5.36 7.18 3.71
C LEU A 34 5.83 8.08 4.87
N TYR A 35 5.91 9.39 4.64
CA TYR A 35 6.38 10.33 5.66
C TYR A 35 5.42 10.43 6.83
N LYS A 36 4.11 10.39 6.57
CA LYS A 36 3.07 10.38 7.61
C LYS A 36 3.22 9.18 8.55
N LEU A 37 3.50 8.00 8.00
CA LEU A 37 3.73 6.77 8.76
C LEU A 37 5.08 6.75 9.48
N LYS A 38 6.12 7.35 8.89
CA LYS A 38 7.49 7.34 9.41
C LYS A 38 7.71 8.31 10.56
N LEU A 39 7.13 9.51 10.48
CA LEU A 39 7.47 10.63 11.35
C LEU A 39 6.32 11.09 12.25
N GLY A 40 5.09 10.64 11.98
CA GLY A 40 3.89 11.16 12.68
C GLY A 40 3.55 12.62 12.35
N GLU A 41 4.35 13.29 11.52
CA GLU A 41 4.23 14.71 11.14
C GLU A 41 4.20 14.89 9.62
N ILE A 42 3.65 16.02 9.16
CA ILE A 42 3.61 16.41 7.74
C ILE A 42 4.95 17.06 7.39
N VAL A 43 5.79 16.36 6.61
CA VAL A 43 7.01 16.96 6.04
C VAL A 43 6.76 17.28 4.56
N THR A 44 7.02 18.52 4.18
CA THR A 44 7.07 18.94 2.77
C THR A 44 8.21 18.24 2.07
N THR A 45 7.90 17.32 1.16
CA THR A 45 8.90 16.57 0.39
C THR A 45 9.44 17.43 -0.75
N ILE A 46 10.76 17.46 -0.93
CA ILE A 46 11.39 17.91 -2.16
C ILE A 46 11.29 16.74 -3.16
N PRO A 47 10.79 16.92 -4.40
CA PRO A 47 10.76 15.85 -5.39
C PRO A 47 12.15 15.26 -5.56
N THR A 48 12.31 13.96 -5.36
CA THR A 48 13.63 13.33 -5.47
C THR A 48 14.06 13.33 -6.93
N ILE A 49 15.29 13.78 -7.20
CA ILE A 49 15.94 13.55 -8.49
C ILE A 49 16.43 12.10 -8.46
N GLY A 50 15.59 11.16 -8.93
CA GLY A 50 15.95 9.74 -9.02
C GLY A 50 15.06 8.81 -8.19
N PHE A 51 15.62 7.65 -7.85
CA PHE A 51 14.95 6.49 -7.28
C PHE A 51 15.13 6.45 -5.75
N ASN A 52 14.05 6.59 -4.96
CA ASN A 52 14.13 6.61 -3.49
C ASN A 52 13.42 5.40 -2.86
N VAL A 53 14.09 4.77 -1.90
CA VAL A 53 13.64 3.58 -1.18
C VAL A 53 13.63 3.92 0.29
N GLU A 54 12.49 3.85 0.93
CA GLU A 54 12.42 4.04 2.37
C GLU A 54 11.70 2.87 3.02
N THR A 55 12.38 2.27 3.99
CA THR A 55 11.79 1.28 4.88
C THR A 55 11.18 1.97 6.10
N VAL A 56 9.92 1.65 6.41
CA VAL A 56 9.22 2.12 7.62
C VAL A 56 8.81 0.92 8.44
N GLU A 57 9.14 0.95 9.73
CA GLU A 57 8.61 0.00 10.69
C GLU A 57 7.28 0.52 11.26
N TYR A 58 6.22 -0.27 11.15
CA TYR A 58 4.97 -0.02 11.88
C TYR A 58 4.53 -1.31 12.58
N LYS A 59 4.36 -1.22 13.91
CA LYS A 59 4.15 -2.37 14.81
C LYS A 59 5.21 -3.46 14.58
N ASN A 60 4.80 -4.62 14.08
CA ASN A 60 5.62 -5.80 13.79
C ASN A 60 5.87 -5.97 12.28
N ILE A 61 5.71 -4.92 11.47
CA ILE A 61 5.73 -4.95 10.01
C ILE A 61 6.78 -3.96 9.48
N SER A 62 7.52 -4.36 8.46
CA SER A 62 8.55 -3.54 7.80
C SER A 62 8.12 -3.20 6.36
N PHE A 63 7.57 -2.02 6.13
CA PHE A 63 7.11 -1.59 4.82
C PHE A 63 8.28 -1.04 4.01
N THR A 64 8.49 -1.51 2.78
CA THR A 64 9.43 -0.86 1.86
C THR A 64 8.62 -0.03 0.87
N VAL A 65 8.57 1.27 1.10
CA VAL A 65 7.98 2.20 0.14
C VAL A 65 9.03 2.55 -0.88
N TRP A 66 8.69 2.34 -2.13
CA TRP A 66 9.51 2.76 -3.25
C TRP A 66 8.82 4.00 -3.80
N ASP A 67 9.39 5.18 -3.52
CA ASP A 67 9.00 6.39 -4.23
C ASP A 67 9.61 6.32 -5.63
N VAL A 68 9.05 5.39 -6.41
CA VAL A 68 9.26 5.35 -7.83
C VAL A 68 8.24 6.33 -8.36
N GLY A 69 8.72 7.47 -8.86
CA GLY A 69 7.85 8.41 -9.55
C GLY A 69 6.97 7.63 -10.53
N GLY A 70 5.66 7.89 -10.53
CA GLY A 70 4.76 7.18 -11.42
C GLY A 70 4.84 7.67 -12.87
N GLN A 71 5.90 8.38 -13.25
CA GLN A 71 6.14 8.80 -14.62
C GLN A 71 6.48 7.58 -15.49
N ASP A 72 5.91 7.51 -16.68
CA ASP A 72 5.99 6.36 -17.61
C ASP A 72 7.39 5.77 -17.77
N LYS A 73 8.41 6.63 -17.82
CA LYS A 73 9.79 6.24 -18.11
C LYS A 73 10.45 5.37 -17.04
N ILE A 74 9.95 5.38 -15.80
CA ILE A 74 10.59 4.67 -14.68
C ILE A 74 9.76 3.53 -14.10
N ARG A 75 8.50 3.36 -14.55
CA ARG A 75 7.64 2.20 -14.18
C ARG A 75 8.27 0.83 -14.46
N PRO A 76 9.07 0.63 -15.54
CA PRO A 76 9.74 -0.65 -15.75
C PRO A 76 10.61 -1.12 -14.58
N LEU A 77 11.13 -0.20 -13.75
CA LEU A 77 11.97 -0.53 -12.61
C LEU A 77 11.22 -1.20 -11.46
N TRP A 78 9.88 -1.12 -11.42
CA TRP A 78 9.06 -1.76 -10.38
C TRP A 78 9.32 -3.26 -10.28
N ARG A 79 9.60 -3.92 -11.41
CA ARG A 79 9.84 -5.37 -11.50
C ARG A 79 10.98 -5.87 -10.62
N HIS A 80 12.01 -5.04 -10.39
CA HIS A 80 13.13 -5.41 -9.53
C HIS A 80 12.73 -5.61 -8.06
N TYR A 81 11.53 -5.17 -7.69
CA TYR A 81 11.02 -5.23 -6.33
C TYR A 81 9.94 -6.26 -6.12
N PHE A 82 9.46 -6.92 -7.18
CA PHE A 82 8.37 -7.86 -7.04
C PHE A 82 8.75 -9.04 -6.17
N GLN A 83 9.93 -9.64 -6.38
CA GLN A 83 10.36 -10.93 -5.79
C GLN A 83 9.75 -11.29 -4.45
N ASN A 84 10.35 -11.19 -3.27
CA ASN A 84 9.70 -11.71 -2.05
C ASN A 84 8.54 -10.83 -1.50
N THR A 85 7.76 -10.13 -2.32
CA THR A 85 6.70 -9.21 -1.87
C THR A 85 5.45 -9.96 -1.43
N GLN A 86 5.08 -9.77 -0.17
CA GLN A 86 3.91 -10.42 0.45
C GLN A 86 2.66 -9.55 0.40
N GLY A 87 2.83 -8.23 0.36
CA GLY A 87 1.74 -7.26 0.27
C GLY A 87 2.04 -6.17 -0.75
N LEU A 88 1.01 -5.75 -1.47
CA LEU A 88 1.05 -4.66 -2.43
C LEU A 88 0.09 -3.57 -1.97
N ILE A 89 0.59 -2.35 -1.76
CA ILE A 89 -0.22 -1.16 -1.54
C ILE A 89 -0.25 -0.36 -2.85
N PHE A 90 -1.42 -0.26 -3.46
CA PHE A 90 -1.63 0.54 -4.67
C PHE A 90 -2.36 1.84 -4.31
N VAL A 91 -1.69 2.98 -4.50
CA VAL A 91 -2.22 4.30 -4.13
C VAL A 91 -2.82 4.97 -5.36
N VAL A 92 -4.08 5.42 -5.24
CA VAL A 92 -4.82 6.11 -6.29
C VAL A 92 -5.18 7.52 -5.83
N ASP A 93 -4.91 8.51 -6.68
CA ASP A 93 -5.47 9.85 -6.52
C ASP A 93 -6.97 9.80 -6.84
N SER A 94 -7.81 9.93 -5.82
CA SER A 94 -9.25 9.87 -6.00
C SER A 94 -9.80 11.07 -6.76
N ASN A 95 -9.09 12.19 -6.79
CA ASN A 95 -9.53 13.41 -7.48
C ASN A 95 -9.04 13.45 -8.94
N ASP A 96 -8.14 12.55 -9.34
CA ASP A 96 -7.65 12.43 -10.72
C ASP A 96 -8.50 11.47 -11.54
N ARG A 97 -9.64 11.98 -12.00
CA ARG A 97 -10.62 11.21 -12.78
C ARG A 97 -10.12 10.85 -14.18
N ASP A 98 -9.15 11.60 -14.71
CA ASP A 98 -8.63 11.43 -16.07
C ASP A 98 -7.63 10.26 -16.14
N ARG A 99 -6.77 10.11 -15.13
CA ARG A 99 -5.73 9.07 -15.10
C ARG A 99 -6.12 7.79 -14.37
N VAL A 100 -7.34 7.66 -13.88
CA VAL A 100 -7.80 6.43 -13.20
C VAL A 100 -7.77 5.19 -14.11
N VAL A 101 -7.99 5.36 -15.41
CA VAL A 101 -7.90 4.28 -16.40
C VAL A 101 -6.44 3.83 -16.58
N GLU A 102 -5.52 4.78 -16.60
CA GLU A 102 -4.08 4.48 -16.62
C GLU A 102 -3.65 3.75 -15.33
N ALA A 103 -4.15 4.20 -14.17
CA ALA A 103 -3.90 3.54 -12.89
C ALA A 103 -4.41 2.10 -12.88
N ARG A 104 -5.58 1.84 -13.47
CA ARG A 104 -6.10 0.48 -13.68
C ARG A 104 -5.12 -0.33 -14.53
N ASP A 105 -4.74 0.17 -15.69
CA ASP A 105 -3.91 -0.59 -16.63
C ASP A 105 -2.53 -0.94 -16.02
N GLU A 106 -1.94 -0.03 -15.25
CA GLU A 106 -0.73 -0.30 -14.48
C GLU A 106 -0.94 -1.31 -13.36
N LEU A 107 -2.03 -1.20 -12.58
CA LEU A 107 -2.36 -2.17 -11.54
C LEU A 107 -2.47 -3.57 -12.15
N HIS A 108 -3.30 -3.74 -13.18
CA HIS A 108 -3.51 -5.05 -13.81
C HIS A 108 -2.24 -5.60 -14.45
N ARG A 109 -1.40 -4.74 -15.04
CA ARG A 109 -0.08 -5.16 -15.55
C ARG A 109 0.78 -5.74 -14.43
N MET A 110 0.85 -5.07 -13.28
CA MET A 110 1.61 -5.58 -12.13
C MET A 110 1.03 -6.87 -11.56
N LEU A 111 -0.29 -6.97 -11.43
CA LEU A 111 -0.94 -8.15 -10.84
C LEU A 111 -0.82 -9.41 -11.73
N ASN A 112 -0.44 -9.25 -13.00
CA ASN A 112 -0.15 -10.34 -13.93
C ASN A 112 1.29 -10.89 -13.82
N GLU A 113 2.15 -10.26 -13.03
CA GLU A 113 3.53 -10.71 -12.82
C GLU A 113 3.56 -11.87 -11.82
N ASP A 114 4.29 -12.93 -12.16
CA ASP A 114 4.30 -14.19 -11.42
C ASP A 114 4.79 -13.99 -9.98
N GLU A 115 5.77 -13.11 -9.77
CA GLU A 115 6.32 -12.77 -8.46
C GLU A 115 5.30 -12.09 -7.54
N LEU A 116 4.24 -11.48 -8.09
CA LEU A 116 3.17 -10.84 -7.32
C LEU A 116 1.91 -11.70 -7.21
N ARG A 117 1.92 -12.95 -7.71
CA ARG A 117 0.74 -13.82 -7.75
C ARG A 117 0.06 -13.97 -6.38
N ASP A 118 0.85 -14.18 -5.34
CA ASP A 118 0.34 -14.45 -3.99
C ASP A 118 0.21 -13.20 -3.11
N ALA A 119 0.69 -12.05 -3.59
CA ALA A 119 0.68 -10.80 -2.83
C ALA A 119 -0.74 -10.31 -2.53
N VAL A 120 -1.00 -10.00 -1.26
CA VAL A 120 -2.27 -9.39 -0.81
C VAL A 120 -2.32 -7.94 -1.29
N LEU A 121 -3.43 -7.52 -1.89
CA LEU A 121 -3.60 -6.17 -2.44
C LEU A 121 -4.36 -5.27 -1.48
N LEU A 122 -3.78 -4.13 -1.10
CA LEU A 122 -4.47 -3.02 -0.46
C LEU A 122 -4.50 -1.85 -1.45
N VAL A 123 -5.69 -1.33 -1.75
CA VAL A 123 -5.85 -0.11 -2.53
C VAL A 123 -6.12 1.04 -1.57
N PHE A 124 -5.31 2.10 -1.64
CA PHE A 124 -5.62 3.36 -0.99
C PHE A 124 -6.30 4.30 -1.98
N ALA A 125 -7.59 4.56 -1.75
CA ALA A 125 -8.34 5.64 -2.39
C ALA A 125 -7.99 6.94 -1.68
N ASN A 126 -6.87 7.56 -2.07
CA ASN A 126 -6.28 8.70 -1.37
C ASN A 126 -6.86 10.04 -1.86
N LYS A 127 -6.69 11.09 -1.05
CA LYS A 127 -7.20 12.47 -1.28
C LYS A 127 -8.72 12.59 -1.20
N GLN A 128 -9.33 11.84 -0.28
CA GLN A 128 -10.79 11.89 -0.03
C GLN A 128 -11.24 13.23 0.57
N ASP A 129 -10.32 14.09 1.01
CA ASP A 129 -10.57 15.45 1.45
C ASP A 129 -10.94 16.42 0.32
N LEU A 130 -10.74 16.04 -0.94
CA LEU A 130 -11.00 16.89 -2.10
C LEU A 130 -12.47 16.79 -2.58
N PRO A 131 -13.08 17.90 -3.03
CA PRO A 131 -14.53 17.99 -3.28
C PRO A 131 -15.04 17.11 -4.43
N ASN A 132 -14.18 16.67 -5.34
CA ASN A 132 -14.56 15.82 -6.49
C ASN A 132 -13.93 14.42 -6.43
N ALA A 133 -13.42 14.02 -5.26
CA ALA A 133 -12.81 12.72 -5.06
C ALA A 133 -13.81 11.59 -5.36
N MET A 134 -13.39 10.65 -6.20
CA MET A 134 -14.08 9.38 -6.40
C MET A 134 -14.10 8.62 -5.08
N ASN A 135 -15.28 8.16 -4.65
CA ASN A 135 -15.37 7.36 -3.45
C ASN A 135 -14.80 5.94 -3.68
N ALA A 136 -14.63 5.16 -2.61
CA ALA A 136 -14.09 3.81 -2.70
C ALA A 136 -14.88 2.88 -3.65
N ALA A 137 -16.21 3.01 -3.73
CA ALA A 137 -17.02 2.21 -4.63
C ALA A 137 -16.74 2.55 -6.10
N GLU A 138 -16.69 3.84 -6.44
CA GLU A 138 -16.38 4.32 -7.79
C GLU A 138 -14.96 3.88 -8.23
N ILE A 139 -13.98 3.95 -7.34
CA ILE A 139 -12.62 3.47 -7.62
C ILE A 139 -12.59 1.95 -7.78
N THR A 140 -13.35 1.20 -6.98
CA THR A 140 -13.47 -0.26 -7.10
C THR A 140 -13.94 -0.65 -8.51
N ASP A 141 -14.96 0.03 -9.02
CA ASP A 141 -15.49 -0.18 -10.36
C ASP A 141 -14.47 0.21 -11.44
N LYS A 142 -13.88 1.41 -11.35
CA LYS A 142 -12.94 1.94 -12.36
C LYS A 142 -11.66 1.13 -12.44
N LEU A 143 -11.15 0.62 -11.32
CA LEU A 143 -10.00 -0.28 -11.29
C LEU A 143 -10.36 -1.74 -11.64
N GLY A 144 -11.65 -2.07 -11.73
CA GLY A 144 -12.11 -3.43 -12.03
C GLY A 144 -11.74 -4.44 -10.96
N LEU A 145 -11.72 -4.06 -9.67
CA LEU A 145 -11.27 -4.94 -8.58
C LEU A 145 -12.16 -6.19 -8.43
N HIS A 146 -13.44 -6.10 -8.81
CA HIS A 146 -14.37 -7.23 -8.83
C HIS A 146 -13.93 -8.39 -9.75
N SER A 147 -13.05 -8.12 -10.72
CA SER A 147 -12.49 -9.16 -11.60
C SER A 147 -11.40 -10.00 -10.92
N LEU A 148 -10.80 -9.52 -9.82
CA LEU A 148 -9.68 -10.14 -9.12
C LEU A 148 -10.11 -11.29 -8.19
N ARG A 149 -10.81 -12.30 -8.74
CA ARG A 149 -11.47 -13.38 -7.96
C ARG A 149 -10.51 -14.28 -7.17
N GLN A 150 -9.27 -14.41 -7.60
CA GLN A 150 -8.27 -15.30 -7.01
C GLN A 150 -7.27 -14.56 -6.11
N ARG A 151 -7.51 -13.27 -5.82
CA ARG A 151 -6.61 -12.43 -5.04
C ARG A 151 -7.36 -11.81 -3.87
N HIS A 152 -6.76 -11.88 -2.68
CA HIS A 152 -7.27 -11.15 -1.52
C HIS A 152 -6.98 -9.67 -1.71
N TRP A 153 -8.03 -8.86 -1.70
CA TRP A 153 -7.90 -7.42 -1.83
C TRP A 153 -8.83 -6.66 -0.88
N TYR A 154 -8.47 -5.43 -0.57
CA TYR A 154 -9.30 -4.47 0.13
C TYR A 154 -9.01 -3.06 -0.38
N ILE A 155 -10.02 -2.20 -0.30
CA ILE A 155 -9.90 -0.79 -0.63
C ILE A 155 -10.22 0.03 0.61
N GLN A 156 -9.40 1.03 0.88
CA GLN A 156 -9.53 1.91 2.03
C GLN A 156 -9.51 3.36 1.55
N SER A 157 -10.55 4.10 1.89
CA SER A 157 -10.59 5.56 1.75
C SER A 157 -9.54 6.18 2.66
N THR A 158 -8.73 7.10 2.14
CA THR A 158 -7.66 7.74 2.90
C THR A 158 -7.47 9.22 2.58
N CYS A 159 -6.91 9.92 3.56
CA CYS A 159 -6.36 11.25 3.40
C CYS A 159 -4.93 11.24 3.94
N ALA A 160 -3.94 11.17 3.06
CA ALA A 160 -2.53 11.03 3.45
C ALA A 160 -2.02 12.19 4.33
N THR A 161 -2.56 13.41 4.15
CA THR A 161 -2.14 14.60 4.90
C THR A 161 -2.66 14.56 6.34
N SER A 162 -3.92 14.19 6.55
CA SER A 162 -4.49 14.01 7.90
C SER A 162 -4.01 12.72 8.57
N GLY A 163 -3.80 11.67 7.77
CA GLY A 163 -3.49 10.30 8.22
C GLY A 163 -4.73 9.41 8.35
N GLU A 164 -5.92 9.94 8.05
CA GLU A 164 -7.18 9.20 8.13
C GLU A 164 -7.19 7.99 7.18
N GLY A 165 -7.66 6.85 7.69
CA GLY A 165 -7.77 5.60 6.95
C GLY A 165 -6.46 4.84 6.74
N LEU A 166 -5.30 5.45 7.01
CA LEU A 166 -4.01 4.78 6.78
C LEU A 166 -3.85 3.56 7.68
N TYR A 167 -4.09 3.73 8.99
CA TYR A 167 -3.87 2.67 9.97
C TYR A 167 -4.88 1.53 9.80
N GLU A 168 -6.11 1.83 9.45
CA GLU A 168 -7.17 0.86 9.17
C GLU A 168 -6.80 -0.05 7.99
N GLY A 169 -6.29 0.54 6.90
CA GLY A 169 -5.82 -0.23 5.75
C GLY A 169 -4.60 -1.09 6.07
N LEU A 170 -3.63 -0.55 6.82
CA LEU A 170 -2.43 -1.28 7.22
C LEU A 170 -2.73 -2.42 8.20
N ASP A 171 -3.65 -2.21 9.13
CA ASP A 171 -4.09 -3.24 10.07
C ASP A 171 -4.82 -4.38 9.32
N TRP A 172 -5.67 -4.05 8.34
CA TRP A 172 -6.25 -5.06 7.45
C TRP A 172 -5.17 -5.84 6.69
N LEU A 173 -4.21 -5.15 6.08
CA LEU A 173 -3.16 -5.78 5.28
C LEU A 173 -2.29 -6.72 6.14
N SER A 174 -1.88 -6.27 7.32
CA SER A 174 -1.11 -7.06 8.30
C SER A 174 -1.79 -8.39 8.64
N ASN A 175 -3.07 -8.32 8.98
CA ASN A 175 -3.85 -9.48 9.39
C ASN A 175 -4.01 -10.49 8.25
N ASN A 176 -4.14 -10.00 7.01
CA ASN A 176 -4.34 -10.86 5.84
C ASN A 176 -3.04 -11.45 5.26
N ILE A 177 -1.90 -10.78 5.45
CA ILE A 177 -0.59 -11.37 5.14
C ILE A 177 -0.24 -12.45 6.17
N ALA A 178 -0.50 -12.19 7.45
CA ALA A 178 -0.17 -13.12 8.54
C ALA A 178 -0.84 -14.49 8.39
N ASN A 179 -2.08 -14.53 7.88
CA ASN A 179 -2.87 -15.75 7.69
C ASN A 179 -2.44 -16.63 6.51
N LYS A 180 -1.55 -16.14 5.63
CA LYS A 180 -1.03 -16.90 4.48
C LYS A 180 0.31 -17.60 4.75
N ALA A 181 0.96 -17.34 5.88
CA ALA A 181 2.30 -17.82 6.19
C ALA A 181 2.32 -18.72 7.43
#